data_AF-A0A9D1Y611-F1
#
_entry.id   AF-A0A9D1Y611-F1
#
_cell.length_a   1.000
_cell.length_b   1.000
_cell.length_c   1.000
_cell.angle_alpha   90.00
_cell.angle_beta   90.00
_cell.angle_gamma   90.00
#
_symmetry.space_group_name_H-M   'P 1'
#
loop_
_entity.id
_entity.type
_entity.pdbx_description
1 polymer ?
#
loop_
_entity_poly.entity_id
_entity_poly.type
_entity_poly.pdbx_seq_one_letter_code
_entity_poly.pdbx_strand_id
1 'polypeptide(L)'
;MVSTMHSGQQPHYQVVEGHYQSPEGESYIGYGIRGEWRGETVTLADLSRRRIPVERLAHCLEEREVSLLHLRELVEDWLDQPASREEA
;
A
#
# COMPACT_ATOMS: atom_id res chain seq x y z
N MET A 1 3.98 -11.06 38.41
CA MET A 1 4.52 -11.33 37.07
C MET A 1 3.75 -10.43 36.11
N VAL A 2 4.41 -9.46 35.51
CA VAL A 2 3.76 -8.49 34.62
C VAL A 2 3.65 -9.18 33.27
N SER A 3 2.45 -9.66 32.93
CA SER A 3 2.13 -10.04 31.56
C SER A 3 2.04 -8.74 30.78
N THR A 4 3.16 -8.27 30.24
CA THR A 4 3.14 -7.33 29.11
C THR A 4 2.48 -8.09 27.97
N MET A 5 1.17 -7.96 27.87
CA MET A 5 0.45 -8.21 26.64
C MET A 5 1.06 -7.22 25.64
N HIS A 6 2.07 -7.67 24.90
CA HIS A 6 2.33 -7.12 23.59
C HIS A 6 1.05 -7.39 22.82
N SER A 7 0.11 -6.45 22.88
CA SER A 7 -0.96 -6.34 21.90
C SER A 7 -0.23 -6.14 20.58
N GLY A 8 0.10 -7.26 19.93
CA GLY A 8 0.72 -7.34 18.63
C GLY A 8 -0.28 -6.86 17.61
N GLN A 9 -0.60 -5.57 17.63
CA GLN A 9 -1.35 -4.94 16.58
C GLN A 9 -0.45 -5.01 15.35
N GLN A 10 -0.79 -5.94 14.47
CA GLN A 10 -0.24 -6.01 13.13
C GLN A 10 -0.53 -4.68 12.42
N PRO A 11 0.37 -4.24 11.52
CA PRO A 11 0.11 -3.08 10.68
C PRO A 11 -1.15 -3.35 9.85
N HIS A 12 -2.05 -2.38 9.82
CA HIS A 12 -3.28 -2.46 9.03
C HIS A 12 -3.11 -1.70 7.72
N TYR A 13 -3.53 -2.30 6.62
CA TYR A 13 -3.40 -1.72 5.28
C TYR A 13 -4.77 -1.45 4.65
N GLN A 14 -4.93 -0.26 4.10
CA GLN A 14 -6.16 0.16 3.41
C GLN A 14 -5.82 0.72 2.03
N VAL A 15 -6.67 0.41 1.06
CA VAL A 15 -6.61 1.06 -0.26
C VAL A 15 -7.22 2.44 -0.17
N VAL A 16 -6.49 3.43 -0.66
CA VAL A 16 -6.93 4.82 -0.72
C VAL A 16 -7.08 5.26 -2.16
N GLU A 17 -8.09 6.07 -2.44
CA GLU A 17 -8.34 6.68 -3.74
C GLU A 17 -7.85 8.13 -3.73
N GLY A 18 -7.23 8.56 -4.83
CA GLY A 18 -6.78 9.93 -5.03
C GLY A 18 -7.02 10.40 -6.45
N HIS A 19 -7.20 11.72 -6.60
CA HIS A 19 -7.27 12.38 -7.90
C HIS A 19 -5.89 12.95 -8.24
N TYR A 20 -5.35 12.57 -9.40
CA TYR A 20 -4.04 12.96 -9.85
C TYR A 20 -4.10 13.56 -11.25
N GLN A 21 -3.04 14.26 -11.63
CA GLN A 21 -2.90 14.85 -12.96
C GLN A 21 -1.67 14.26 -13.64
N SER A 22 -1.82 13.82 -14.89
CA SER A 22 -0.71 13.35 -15.69
C SER A 22 0.21 14.52 -16.09
N PRO A 23 1.46 14.26 -16.51
CA PRO A 23 2.33 15.30 -17.06
C PRO A 23 1.69 16.04 -18.25
N GLU A 24 0.83 15.38 -19.02
CA GLU A 24 0.06 15.99 -20.13
C GLU A 24 -1.15 16.82 -19.67
N GLY A 25 -1.45 16.88 -18.36
CA GLY A 25 -2.55 17.65 -17.78
C GLY A 25 -3.87 16.88 -17.67
N GLU A 26 -3.91 15.59 -18.02
CA GLU A 26 -5.11 14.76 -17.94
C GLU A 26 -5.39 14.35 -16.49
N SER A 27 -6.62 14.58 -16.01
CA SER A 27 -7.03 14.15 -14.67
C SER A 27 -7.39 12.66 -14.67
N TYR A 28 -6.87 11.92 -13.71
CA TYR A 28 -7.19 10.51 -13.54
C TYR A 28 -7.35 10.14 -12.07
N ILE A 29 -8.02 9.01 -11.82
CA ILE A 29 -8.13 8.41 -10.49
C ILE A 29 -6.99 7.42 -10.33
N GLY A 30 -6.21 7.61 -9.27
CA GLY A 30 -5.14 6.70 -8.85
C GLY A 30 -5.50 6.07 -7.51
N TYR A 31 -5.03 4.84 -7.32
CA TYR A 31 -5.20 4.08 -6.10
C TYR A 31 -3.84 3.87 -5.45
N GLY A 32 -3.82 3.99 -4.13
CA GLY A 32 -2.63 3.81 -3.30
C GLY A 32 -2.93 2.98 -2.07
N ILE A 33 -1.93 2.83 -1.20
CA ILE A 33 -2.03 2.09 0.06
C ILE A 33 -1.70 3.00 1.22
N ARG A 34 -2.52 2.95 2.26
CA ARG A 34 -2.27 3.53 3.57
C ARG A 34 -2.02 2.41 4.56
N GLY A 35 -0.82 2.38 5.13
CA GLY A 35 -0.46 1.52 6.26
C GLY A 35 -0.54 2.30 7.58
N GLU A 36 -1.10 1.68 8.61
CA GLU A 36 -1.19 2.26 9.95
C GLU A 36 -0.67 1.27 11.01
N TRP A 37 0.21 1.73 11.89
CA TRP A 37 0.76 0.93 12.98
C TRP A 37 1.15 1.81 14.17
N ARG A 38 0.64 1.49 15.37
CA ARG A 38 0.97 2.21 16.62
C ARG A 38 0.78 3.74 16.54
N GLY A 39 -0.18 4.21 15.74
CA GLY A 39 -0.44 5.64 15.51
C GLY A 39 0.44 6.28 14.44
N GLU A 40 1.42 5.56 13.89
CA GLU A 40 2.15 5.97 12.70
C GLU A 40 1.36 5.59 11.46
N THR A 41 1.31 6.50 10.49
CA THR A 41 0.64 6.29 9.20
C THR A 41 1.62 6.56 8.07
N VAL A 42 1.70 5.62 7.12
CA VAL A 42 2.44 5.77 5.88
C VAL A 42 1.47 5.64 4.71
N THR A 43 1.42 6.64 3.85
CA THR A 43 0.59 6.61 2.64
C THR A 43 1.47 6.59 1.41
N LEU A 44 1.33 5.54 0.61
CA LEU A 44 1.91 5.42 -0.72
C LEU A 44 0.80 5.68 -1.74
N ALA A 45 0.79 6.90 -2.27
CA ALA A 45 -0.17 7.38 -3.26
C ALA A 45 0.18 6.92 -4.68
N ASP A 46 -0.81 6.95 -5.57
CA ASP A 46 -0.62 6.80 -7.02
C ASP A 46 0.17 5.55 -7.47
N LEU A 47 -0.22 4.38 -6.96
CA LEU A 47 0.43 3.11 -7.28
C LEU A 47 -0.13 2.48 -8.56
N SER A 48 -1.42 2.65 -8.82
CA SER A 48 -2.07 2.13 -10.02
C SER A 48 -3.33 2.91 -10.35
N ARG A 49 -3.72 2.95 -11.64
CA ARG A 49 -5.03 3.45 -12.08
C ARG A 49 -6.16 2.44 -11.85
N ARG A 50 -5.83 1.20 -11.46
CA ARG A 50 -6.80 0.13 -11.19
C ARG A 50 -6.79 -0.17 -9.70
N ARG A 51 -7.98 -0.37 -9.13
CA ARG A 51 -8.15 -0.69 -7.71
C ARG A 51 -7.72 -2.11 -7.35
N ILE A 52 -8.09 -3.09 -8.17
CA ILE A 52 -7.89 -4.53 -7.88
C ILE A 52 -6.42 -4.89 -7.61
N PRO A 53 -5.41 -4.45 -8.40
CA PRO A 53 -4.01 -4.77 -8.12
C PRO A 53 -3.54 -4.22 -6.76
N VAL A 54 -4.02 -3.03 -6.38
CA VAL A 54 -3.69 -2.38 -5.11
C VAL A 54 -4.38 -3.07 -3.93
N GLU A 55 -5.60 -3.56 -4.10
CA GLU A 55 -6.28 -4.40 -3.09
C GLU A 55 -5.54 -5.73 -2.87
N ARG A 56 -5.08 -6.38 -3.95
CA ARG A 56 -4.25 -7.59 -3.84
C ARG A 56 -2.94 -7.31 -3.11
N LEU A 57 -2.29 -6.19 -3.42
CA LEU A 57 -1.07 -5.77 -2.72
C LEU A 57 -1.33 -5.52 -1.24
N ALA A 58 -2.39 -4.80 -0.87
CA ALA A 58 -2.77 -4.59 0.52
C ALA A 58 -2.99 -5.91 1.27
N HIS A 59 -3.69 -6.87 0.65
CA HIS A 59 -3.89 -8.20 1.22
C HIS A 59 -2.56 -8.94 1.44
N CYS A 60 -1.69 -8.95 0.44
CA CYS A 60 -0.36 -9.56 0.53
C CYS A 60 0.50 -8.93 1.65
N LEU A 61 0.38 -7.62 1.88
CA LEU A 61 1.11 -6.92 2.95
C LEU A 61 0.58 -7.31 4.34
N GLU A 62 -0.73 -7.47 4.49
CA GLU A 62 -1.36 -7.96 5.73
C GLU A 62 -0.99 -9.42 6.01
N GLU A 63 -1.09 -10.32 5.02
CA GLU A 63 -0.76 -11.75 5.18
C GLU A 63 0.70 -11.98 5.55
N ARG A 64 1.61 -11.12 5.07
CA ARG A 64 3.05 -11.22 5.32
C ARG A 64 3.50 -10.43 6.54
N GLU A 65 2.58 -9.80 7.28
CA GLU A 65 2.86 -8.96 8.45
C GLU A 65 3.98 -7.93 8.18
N VAL A 66 3.96 -7.32 7.00
CA VAL A 66 5.02 -6.41 6.56
C VAL A 66 5.11 -5.23 7.51
N SER A 67 6.31 -4.87 7.97
CA SER A 67 6.49 -3.66 8.76
C SER A 67 6.32 -2.40 7.89
N LEU A 68 5.77 -1.32 8.47
CA LEU A 68 5.68 -0.02 7.78
C LEU A 68 7.04 0.49 7.27
N LEU A 69 8.14 0.13 7.92
CA LEU A 69 9.49 0.50 7.52
C LEU A 69 9.88 -0.07 6.14
N HIS A 70 9.41 -1.28 5.82
CA HIS A 70 9.70 -1.98 4.56
C HIS A 70 8.59 -1.83 3.52
N LEU A 71 7.49 -1.17 3.88
CA LEU A 71 6.34 -0.98 3.00
C LEU A 71 6.78 -0.36 1.67
N ARG A 72 7.56 0.73 1.75
CA ARG A 72 8.01 1.45 0.56
C ARG A 72 8.87 0.58 -0.36
N GLU A 73 9.86 -0.11 0.20
CA GLU A 73 10.76 -0.97 -0.57
C GLU A 73 10.01 -2.08 -1.31
N LEU A 74 9.03 -2.71 -0.64
CA LEU A 74 8.22 -3.78 -1.24
C LEU A 74 7.26 -3.27 -2.32
N VAL A 75 6.70 -2.07 -2.13
CA VAL A 75 5.85 -1.46 -3.15
C VAL A 75 6.66 -1.03 -4.36
N GLU A 76 7.86 -0.48 -4.17
CA GLU A 76 8.78 -0.13 -5.26
C GLU A 76 9.19 -1.38 -6.07
N ASP A 77 9.51 -2.49 -5.40
CA ASP A 77 9.76 -3.79 -6.06
C ASP A 77 8.53 -4.28 -6.84
N TRP A 78 7.34 -4.19 -6.25
CA TRP A 78 6.09 -4.58 -6.92
C TRP A 78 5.79 -3.76 -8.18
N LEU A 79 6.12 -2.46 -8.18
CA LEU A 79 5.95 -1.57 -9.33
C LEU A 79 6.95 -1.85 -10.46
N ASP A 80 8.13 -2.38 -10.12
CA ASP A 80 9.16 -2.73 -11.10
C ASP A 80 8.85 -4.07 -11.81
N GLN A 81 8.03 -4.93 -11.20
CA GLN A 81 7.66 -6.22 -11.79
C GLN A 81 6.80 -6.06 -13.06
N PRO A 82 7.17 -6.71 -14.18
CA PRO A 82 6.46 -6.59 -15.47
C PRO A 82 5.01 -7.09 -15.40
N ALA A 83 4.72 -8.07 -14.53
CA ALA A 83 3.38 -8.61 -14.30
C ALA A 83 2.40 -7.58 -13.71
N SER A 84 2.89 -6.52 -13.04
CA SER A 84 2.08 -5.42 -12.51
C SER A 84 1.76 -4.36 -13.56
N ARG A 85 2.50 -4.34 -14.68
CA ARG A 85 2.29 -3.44 -15.83
C ARG A 85 1.38 -4.06 -16.90
N GLU A 86 1.29 -5.38 -16.96
CA GLU A 86 0.54 -6.14 -17.96
C GLU A 86 -0.84 -6.58 -17.47
N GLU A 87 -1.70 -5.63 -17.15
CA GLU A 87 -3.12 -5.72 -17.56
C GLU A 87 -3.50 -4.32 -18.06
N ALA A 88 -3.22 -4.08 -19.34
CA ALA A 88 -3.53 -2.88 -20.12
C ALA A 88 -5.00 -2.45 -20.01
#